data_AF-A0A945ZR34-F1
#
_entry.id   AF-A0A945ZR34-F1
#
_cell.length_a   1.000
_cell.length_b   1.000
_cell.length_c   1.000
_cell.angle_alpha   90.00
_cell.angle_beta   90.00
_cell.angle_gamma   90.00
#
_symmetry.space_group_name_H-M   'P 1'
#
loop_
_entity.id
_entity.type
_entity.pdbx_description
1 polymer ?
#
loop_
_entity_poly.entity_id
_entity_poly.type
_entity_poly.pdbx_seq_one_letter_code
_entity_poly.pdbx_strand_id
1 'polypeptide(L)'
;MRLSNLLSELGSALRWAYTASDDPLQRSIAGGKERVYAMMRRARDAEQSEHSIRWKALAEEQLDHVGELEVMRLKYFVYATTGSLCTFTAALWALLLVFW
;
A
#
# COMPACT_ATOMS: atom_id res chain seq x y z
N MET A 1 23.36 9.73 16.29
CA MET A 1 22.31 8.69 16.23
C MET A 1 22.96 7.33 16.41
N ARG A 2 22.50 6.51 17.38
CA ARG A 2 23.07 5.17 17.63
C ARG A 2 22.66 4.21 16.51
N LEU A 3 23.57 3.34 16.09
CA LEU A 3 23.35 2.30 15.07
C LEU A 3 22.09 1.45 15.33
N SER A 4 21.73 1.27 16.61
CA SER A 4 20.51 0.59 17.06
C SER A 4 19.23 1.26 16.56
N ASN A 5 19.19 2.60 16.50
CA ASN A 5 18.01 3.34 16.07
C ASN A 5 17.82 3.22 14.56
N LEU A 6 18.92 3.27 13.80
CA LEU A 6 18.88 3.06 12.35
C LEU A 6 18.40 1.64 11.99
N LEU A 7 18.86 0.62 12.71
CA LEU A 7 18.41 -0.76 12.50
C LEU A 7 16.94 -0.96 12.88
N SER A 8 16.46 -0.31 13.95
CA SER A 8 15.03 -0.38 14.30
C SER A 8 14.16 0.36 13.30
N GLU A 9 14.60 1.51 12.81
CA GLU A 9 13.90 2.28 11.77
C GLU A 9 13.83 1.49 10.46
N LEU A 10 14.95 0.90 10.03
CA LEU A 10 15.00 0.03 8.85
C LEU A 10 14.08 -1.19 9.01
N GLY A 11 14.12 -1.84 10.18
CA GLY A 11 13.25 -2.97 10.50
C GLY A 11 11.77 -2.58 10.50
N SER A 12 11.42 -1.39 11.01
CA SER A 12 10.05 -0.88 10.96
C SER A 12 9.61 -0.54 9.54
N ALA A 13 10.47 0.05 8.71
CA ALA A 13 10.17 0.39 7.32
C ALA A 13 9.99 -0.88 6.46
N LEU A 14 10.85 -1.89 6.67
CA LEU A 14 10.68 -3.21 6.05
C LEU A 14 9.37 -3.85 6.52
N ARG A 15 9.09 -3.83 7.83
CA ARG A 15 7.86 -4.39 8.36
C ARG A 15 6.62 -3.71 7.76
N TRP A 16 6.63 -2.39 7.58
CA TRP A 16 5.56 -1.66 6.90
C TRP A 16 5.42 -2.07 5.43
N ALA A 17 6.54 -2.19 4.70
CA ALA A 17 6.52 -2.58 3.30
C ALA A 17 6.02 -4.02 3.08
N TYR A 18 6.38 -4.96 3.97
CA TYR A 18 6.14 -6.40 3.77
C TYR A 18 4.98 -6.97 4.59
N THR A 19 4.50 -6.31 5.64
CA THR A 19 3.38 -6.81 6.46
C THR A 19 2.12 -5.99 6.24
N ALA A 20 1.08 -6.64 5.71
CA ALA A 20 -0.21 -5.99 5.42
C ALA A 20 -0.93 -5.49 6.69
N SER A 21 -0.56 -5.97 7.88
CA SER A 21 -1.12 -5.55 9.16
C SER A 21 -0.67 -4.15 9.60
N ASP A 22 0.55 -3.75 9.22
CA ASP A 22 1.16 -2.47 9.61
C ASP A 22 1.18 -1.47 8.45
N ASP A 23 0.58 -1.82 7.31
CA ASP A 23 0.49 -0.96 6.13
C ASP A 23 -0.61 0.12 6.32
N PRO A 24 -0.25 1.41 6.39
CA PRO A 24 -1.21 2.49 6.58
C PRO A 24 -2.19 2.65 5.40
N LEU A 25 -1.80 2.24 4.18
CA LEU A 25 -2.63 2.32 2.99
C LEU A 25 -3.66 1.19 2.96
N GLN A 26 -3.35 0.03 3.54
CA GLN A 26 -4.22 -1.15 3.53
C GLN A 26 -5.56 -0.89 4.25
N ARG A 27 -5.56 -0.13 5.36
CA ARG A 27 -6.81 0.27 6.03
C ARG A 27 -7.67 1.19 5.17
N SER A 28 -7.04 2.15 4.48
CA SER A 28 -7.73 3.06 3.57
C SER A 28 -8.33 2.32 2.38
N ILE A 29 -7.57 1.39 1.78
CA ILE A 29 -8.02 0.52 0.69
C ILE A 29 -9.19 -0.36 1.14
N ALA A 30 -9.10 -0.99 2.32
CA ALA A 30 -10.18 -1.83 2.85
C ALA A 30 -11.46 -1.02 3.08
N GLY A 31 -11.37 0.15 3.72
CA GLY A 31 -12.53 1.03 3.92
C GLY A 31 -13.07 1.64 2.61
N GLY A 32 -12.21 1.85 1.61
CA GLY A 32 -12.63 2.25 0.26
C GLY A 32 -13.45 1.15 -0.41
N LYS A 33 -12.97 -0.09 -0.42
CA LYS A 33 -13.68 -1.25 -0.98
C LYS A 33 -15.02 -1.49 -0.29
N GLU A 34 -15.08 -1.37 1.03
CA GLU A 34 -16.33 -1.52 1.78
C GLU A 34 -17.37 -0.45 1.39
N ARG A 35 -16.92 0.81 1.20
CA ARG A 35 -17.78 1.89 0.70
C ARG A 35 -18.31 1.62 -0.71
N VAL A 36 -17.46 1.16 -1.62
CA VAL A 36 -17.86 0.75 -2.98
C VAL A 36 -18.94 -0.34 -2.92
N TYR A 37 -18.74 -1.39 -2.11
CA TYR A 37 -19.73 -2.45 -1.95
C TYR A 37 -21.05 -1.93 -1.38
N ALA A 38 -21.00 -1.01 -0.41
CA ALA A 38 -22.21 -0.39 0.15
C ALA A 38 -22.94 0.47 -0.89
N MET A 39 -22.22 1.24 -1.73
CA MET A 39 -22.79 2.02 -2.81
C MET A 39 -23.43 1.14 -3.89
N MET A 40 -22.76 0.04 -4.29
CA MET A 40 -23.29 -0.91 -5.25
C MET A 40 -24.53 -1.66 -4.71
N ARG A 41 -24.57 -1.95 -3.41
CA ARG A 41 -25.77 -2.50 -2.76
C ARG A 41 -26.93 -1.49 -2.82
N ARG A 42 -26.69 -0.23 -2.48
CA ARG A 42 -27.70 0.85 -2.62
C ARG A 42 -28.14 1.08 -4.06
N ALA A 43 -27.24 0.94 -5.03
CA ALA A 43 -27.58 1.05 -6.45
C ALA A 43 -28.46 -0.10 -6.94
N ARG A 44 -28.32 -1.30 -6.35
CA ARG A 44 -29.14 -2.47 -6.63
C ARG A 44 -30.52 -2.36 -6.00
N ASP A 45 -30.58 -1.84 -4.78
CA ASP A 45 -31.82 -1.71 -4.01
C ASP A 45 -32.63 -0.44 -4.38
N ALA A 46 -32.08 0.42 -5.25
CA ALA A 46 -32.77 1.61 -5.72
C ALA A 46 -33.91 1.27 -6.68
N GLU A 47 -35.13 1.65 -6.32
CA GLU A 47 -36.33 1.48 -7.16
C GLU A 47 -36.31 2.36 -8.42
N GLN A 48 -35.63 3.52 -8.36
CA GLN A 48 -35.50 4.44 -9.48
C GLN A 48 -34.14 4.29 -10.18
N SER A 49 -34.19 4.15 -11.50
CA SER A 49 -33.00 3.97 -12.37
C SER A 49 -32.00 5.13 -12.26
N GLU A 50 -32.48 6.36 -12.10
CA GLU A 50 -31.63 7.55 -11.96
C GLU A 50 -30.76 7.50 -10.68
N HIS A 51 -31.33 7.03 -9.57
CA HIS A 51 -30.60 6.85 -8.32
C HIS A 51 -29.61 5.68 -8.41
N SER A 52 -29.99 4.60 -9.11
CA SER A 52 -29.07 3.49 -9.41
C SER A 52 -27.83 3.96 -10.19
N ILE A 53 -28.02 4.78 -11.23
CA ILE A 53 -26.93 5.34 -12.03
C ILE A 53 -26.03 6.25 -11.18
N ARG A 54 -26.62 7.12 -10.36
CA ARG A 54 -25.85 8.01 -9.47
C ARG A 54 -25.00 7.24 -8.47
N TRP A 55 -25.54 6.19 -7.85
CA TRP A 55 -24.79 5.35 -6.92
C TRP A 55 -23.68 4.55 -7.59
N LYS A 56 -23.87 4.11 -8.83
CA LYS A 56 -22.82 3.46 -9.63
C LYS A 56 -21.70 4.42 -9.97
N ALA A 57 -22.01 5.65 -10.39
CA ALA A 57 -21.00 6.67 -10.68
C ALA A 57 -20.14 7.00 -9.45
N LEU A 58 -20.75 7.13 -8.27
CA LEU A 58 -20.03 7.33 -7.01
C LEU A 58 -19.17 6.11 -6.62
N ALA A 59 -19.65 4.90 -6.90
CA ALA A 59 -18.88 3.68 -6.66
C ALA A 59 -17.66 3.59 -7.59
N GLU A 60 -17.79 4.05 -8.84
CA GLU A 60 -16.72 4.09 -9.83
C GLU A 60 -15.63 5.09 -9.45
N GLU A 61 -16.01 6.31 -9.04
CA GLU A 61 -15.06 7.31 -8.52
C GLU A 61 -14.29 6.79 -7.28
N GLN A 62 -15.01 6.11 -6.37
CA GLN A 62 -14.39 5.52 -5.18
C GLN A 62 -13.49 4.32 -5.52
N LEU A 63 -13.79 3.58 -6.59
CA LEU A 63 -12.95 2.50 -7.13
C LEU A 63 -11.65 3.05 -7.71
N ASP A 64 -11.72 4.13 -8.48
CA ASP A 64 -10.54 4.79 -9.04
C ASP A 64 -9.59 5.25 -7.93
N HIS A 65 -10.14 5.88 -6.88
CA HIS A 65 -9.35 6.29 -5.72
C HIS A 65 -8.70 5.10 -4.98
N VAL A 66 -9.39 3.97 -4.87
CA VAL A 66 -8.81 2.74 -4.31
C VAL A 66 -7.68 2.21 -5.21
N GLY A 67 -7.86 2.26 -6.54
CA GLY A 67 -6.85 1.87 -7.51
C GLY A 67 -5.58 2.71 -7.40
N GLU A 68 -5.70 4.02 -7.23
CA GLU A 68 -4.55 4.91 -7.01
C GLU A 68 -3.76 4.53 -5.75
N LEU A 69 -4.46 4.23 -4.65
CA LEU A 69 -3.84 3.79 -3.40
C LEU A 69 -3.13 2.44 -3.55
N GLU A 70 -3.69 1.51 -4.31
CA GLU A 70 -3.05 0.21 -4.61
C GLU A 70 -1.77 0.38 -5.46
N VAL A 71 -1.80 1.27 -6.46
CA VAL A 71 -0.62 1.59 -7.29
C VAL A 71 0.46 2.26 -6.45
N MET A 72 0.09 3.22 -5.59
CA MET A 72 1.01 3.87 -4.65
C MET A 72 1.67 2.85 -3.71
N ARG A 73 0.88 1.95 -3.14
CA ARG A 73 1.37 0.85 -2.29
C ARG A 73 2.39 -0.01 -3.03
N LEU A 74 2.11 -0.39 -4.27
CA LEU A 74 3.04 -1.18 -5.09
C LEU A 74 4.35 -0.42 -5.37
N LYS A 75 4.27 0.89 -5.68
CA LYS A 75 5.47 1.72 -5.89
C LYS A 75 6.37 1.75 -4.65
N TYR A 76 5.79 2.00 -3.47
CA TYR A 76 6.56 1.98 -2.22
C TYR A 76 7.14 0.62 -1.90
N PHE A 77 6.40 -0.46 -2.17
CA PHE A 77 6.90 -1.82 -2.05
C PHE A 77 8.15 -2.03 -2.91
N VAL A 78 8.09 -1.67 -4.20
CA VAL A 78 9.21 -1.78 -5.15
C VAL A 78 10.42 -0.96 -4.72
N TYR A 79 10.20 0.28 -4.24
CA TYR A 79 11.28 1.12 -3.73
C TYR A 79 11.94 0.49 -2.49
N ALA A 80 11.15 -0.06 -1.57
CA ALA A 80 11.67 -0.73 -0.39
C ALA A 80 12.46 -2.00 -0.75
N THR A 81 11.98 -2.82 -1.69
CA THR A 81 12.70 -4.02 -2.17
C THR A 81 14.03 -3.63 -2.80
N THR A 82 13.99 -2.66 -3.71
CA THR A 82 15.18 -2.22 -4.46
C THR A 82 16.21 -1.61 -3.53
N GLY A 83 15.80 -0.73 -2.62
CA GLY A 83 16.68 -0.13 -1.62
C GLY A 83 17.31 -1.17 -0.68
N SER A 84 16.53 -2.17 -0.26
CA SER A 84 17.05 -3.28 0.55
C SER A 84 18.08 -4.12 -0.20
N LEU A 85 17.85 -4.37 -1.50
CA LEU A 85 18.77 -5.16 -2.32
C LEU A 85 20.11 -4.42 -2.51
N CYS A 86 20.04 -3.11 -2.81
CA CYS A 86 21.23 -2.28 -2.98
C CYS A 86 22.06 -2.18 -1.69
N THR A 87 21.40 -1.97 -0.54
CA THR A 87 22.09 -1.89 0.76
C THR A 87 22.74 -3.22 1.15
N PHE A 88 22.04 -4.35 0.94
CA PHE A 88 22.61 -5.68 1.15
C PHE A 88 23.85 -5.90 0.27
N THR A 89 23.75 -5.54 -1.01
CA THR A 89 24.86 -5.67 -1.97
C THR A 89 26.06 -4.82 -1.56
N ALA A 90 25.84 -3.57 -1.13
CA ALA A 90 26.90 -2.68 -0.65
C ALA A 90 27.58 -3.22 0.62
N ALA A 91 26.81 -3.77 1.56
CA ALA A 91 27.37 -4.40 2.76
C ALA A 91 28.22 -5.64 2.42
N LEU A 92 27.78 -6.45 1.46
CA LEU A 92 28.48 -7.64 1.00
C LEU A 92 29.81 -7.28 0.31
N TRP A 93 29.82 -6.21 -0.50
CA TRP A 93 31.03 -5.63 -1.07
C TRP A 93 31.99 -5.09 0.01
N ALA A 94 31.48 -4.39 1.01
CA ALA A 94 32.31 -3.89 2.11
C ALA A 94 32.95 -5.04 2.89
N LEU A 95 32.23 -6.13 3.13
CA LEU A 95 32.79 -7.33 3.76
C LEU A 95 33.87 -7.97 2.88
N LEU A 96 33.63 -8.12 1.58
CA LEU A 96 34.63 -8.66 0.65
C LEU A 96 35.93 -7.84 0.67
N LEU A 97 35.85 -6.50 0.71
CA LEU A 97 37.02 -5.63 0.81
C LEU A 97 37.78 -5.73 2.16
N VAL A 98 37.12 -6.19 3.22
CA VAL A 98 37.76 -6.40 4.53
C VAL A 98 38.46 -7.76 4.61
N PHE A 99 37.94 -8.76 3.89
CA PHE A 99 38.49 -10.11 3.85
C PHE A 99 39.48 -10.35 2.70
N TRP A 100 39.68 -9.36 1.83
CA TRP A 100 40.66 -9.35 0.75
C TRP A 100 41.85 -8.47 1.15
#